data_AF-A0AAD6TP06-F1
#
_entry.id   AF-A0AAD6TP06-F1
#
_cell.length_a   1.000
_cell.length_b   1.000
_cell.length_c   1.000
_cell.angle_alpha   90.00
_cell.angle_beta   90.00
_cell.angle_gamma   90.00
#
_symmetry.space_group_name_H-M   'P 1'
#
loop_
_entity.id
_entity.type
_entity.pdbx_description
1 polymer ?
#
loop_
_entity_poly.entity_id
_entity_poly.type
_entity_poly.pdbx_seq_one_letter_code
_entity_poly.pdbx_strand_id
1 'polypeptide(L)'
;MTSPSDEELQRALTELKAAHPALGIPKLHSRLRTDFPEWTVSEKRVRKLLAPKDAKDAAPHPTSQLVEGLNVAQWTPRVAVRVFDKKKGKGLIATHKIAAGETIWLEDPFIIAPEWEIYDKQRAGAACALCTTLFAGPANVRARCAYCPAAFCNALCRKRAEKTHAVLCPAQNPASMELMRWVRTHEWMATALVQCTARILLANTASGTLNADWAVVRGFATLGMEDRARYSFRSEPDRATWKNAFELYRRAFHRPQREALPKNLTDEERKVAVLLHRPLPVEIEAALFDYDTGFLRGLGRMSLNLEAHGGLYTLHAHLNHACAPNVSVRHLDQRRALSRITVRALVDIAPGQELFITYVDPATGYGARRNALAAWGFECACKRCAEEVVGWKPEEAPEGLGDLESELKAGLGVM
;
A
#
# COMPACT_ATOMS: atom_id res chain seq x y z
N MET A 1 -8.07 -43.79 16.41
CA MET A 1 -7.25 -42.90 15.57
C MET A 1 -6.19 -42.27 16.44
N THR A 2 -4.95 -42.25 15.99
CA THR A 2 -3.77 -41.75 16.71
C THR A 2 -3.29 -40.45 16.06
N SER A 3 -2.80 -39.50 16.84
CA SER A 3 -2.16 -38.30 16.30
C SER A 3 -0.65 -38.57 16.18
N PRO A 4 -0.07 -38.64 14.97
CA PRO A 4 1.37 -38.90 14.81
C PRO A 4 2.20 -37.75 15.40
N SER A 5 3.47 -38.02 15.71
CA SER A 5 4.42 -36.96 16.08
C SER A 5 4.71 -36.03 14.87
N ASP A 6 5.24 -34.84 15.13
CA ASP A 6 5.60 -33.90 14.05
C ASP A 6 6.73 -34.47 13.17
N GLU A 7 7.63 -35.29 13.71
CA GLU A 7 8.72 -35.92 12.96
C GLU A 7 8.22 -37.02 12.01
N GLU A 8 7.35 -37.90 12.50
CA GLU A 8 6.72 -38.96 11.70
C GLU A 8 5.87 -38.37 10.58
N LEU A 9 5.09 -37.34 10.89
CA LEU A 9 4.26 -36.64 9.92
C LEU A 9 5.11 -35.89 8.89
N GLN A 10 6.20 -35.25 9.29
CA GLN A 10 7.12 -34.57 8.37
C GLN A 10 7.74 -35.54 7.37
N ARG A 11 8.19 -36.72 7.84
CA ARG A 11 8.78 -37.76 6.98
C ARG A 11 7.77 -38.21 5.92
N ALA A 12 6.56 -38.57 6.35
CA ALA A 12 5.49 -39.00 5.46
C ALA A 12 5.11 -37.92 4.42
N LEU A 13 5.00 -36.65 4.84
CA LEU A 13 4.70 -35.53 3.94
C LEU A 13 5.82 -35.24 2.93
N THR A 14 7.08 -35.47 3.32
CA THR A 14 8.24 -35.28 2.44
C THR A 14 8.28 -36.34 1.35
N GLU A 15 8.04 -37.60 1.71
CA GLU A 15 7.93 -38.73 0.77
C GLU A 15 6.75 -38.55 -0.19
N LEU A 16 5.57 -38.17 0.32
CA LEU A 16 4.38 -37.88 -0.48
C LEU A 16 4.60 -36.75 -1.50
N LYS A 17 5.30 -35.69 -1.09
CA LYS A 17 5.61 -34.56 -1.97
C LYS A 17 6.68 -34.91 -3.00
N ALA A 18 7.64 -35.78 -2.66
CA ALA A 18 8.63 -36.30 -3.61
C ALA A 18 7.99 -37.21 -4.66
N ALA A 19 7.04 -38.07 -4.27
CA ALA A 19 6.29 -38.92 -5.20
C ALA A 19 5.30 -38.13 -6.06
N HIS A 20 4.78 -37.01 -5.55
CA HIS A 20 3.76 -36.20 -6.22
C HIS A 20 4.06 -34.70 -6.20
N PRO A 21 5.09 -34.24 -6.93
CA PRO A 21 5.60 -32.87 -6.85
C PRO A 21 4.60 -31.79 -7.29
N ALA A 22 3.56 -32.14 -8.06
CA ALA A 22 2.55 -31.23 -8.56
C ALA A 22 1.32 -31.03 -7.63
N LEU A 23 1.23 -31.77 -6.51
CA LEU A 23 0.07 -31.69 -5.62
C LEU A 23 0.19 -30.55 -4.60
N GLY A 24 -0.87 -29.74 -4.52
CA GLY A 24 -1.01 -28.71 -3.47
C GLY A 24 -1.42 -29.29 -2.11
N ILE A 25 -1.27 -28.48 -1.05
CA ILE A 25 -1.49 -28.88 0.35
C ILE A 25 -2.85 -29.58 0.60
N PRO A 26 -3.99 -29.11 0.08
CA PRO A 26 -5.28 -29.80 0.32
C PRO A 26 -5.32 -31.22 -0.28
N LYS A 27 -4.71 -31.41 -1.46
CA LYS A 27 -4.64 -32.73 -2.12
C LYS A 27 -3.64 -33.66 -1.42
N LEU A 28 -2.52 -33.12 -0.94
CA LEU A 28 -1.57 -33.86 -0.10
C LEU A 28 -2.19 -34.29 1.23
N HIS A 29 -2.97 -33.42 1.89
CA HIS A 29 -3.70 -33.77 3.12
C HIS A 29 -4.75 -34.85 2.88
N SER A 30 -5.52 -34.76 1.79
CA SER A 30 -6.46 -35.81 1.41
C SER A 30 -5.76 -37.15 1.18
N ARG A 31 -4.61 -37.15 0.50
CA ARG A 31 -3.86 -38.37 0.20
C ARG A 31 -3.23 -38.97 1.46
N LEU A 32 -2.67 -38.14 2.33
CA LEU A 32 -2.15 -38.56 3.64
C LEU A 32 -3.22 -39.30 4.46
N ARG A 33 -4.47 -38.84 4.44
CA ARG A 33 -5.60 -39.51 5.12
C ARG A 33 -6.01 -40.83 4.47
N THR A 34 -5.69 -41.03 3.19
CA THR A 34 -5.92 -42.29 2.48
C THR A 34 -4.81 -43.28 2.78
N ASP A 35 -3.55 -42.84 2.78
CA ASP A 35 -2.38 -43.69 2.96
C ASP A 35 -2.17 -44.07 4.44
N PHE A 36 -2.66 -43.23 5.38
CA PHE A 36 -2.61 -43.44 6.84
C PHE A 36 -3.99 -43.24 7.49
N PRO A 37 -4.96 -44.16 7.30
CA PRO A 37 -6.35 -44.00 7.76
C PRO A 37 -6.48 -43.97 9.30
N GLU A 38 -5.50 -44.47 10.03
CA GLU A 38 -5.43 -44.48 11.48
C GLU A 38 -5.00 -43.12 12.07
N TRP A 39 -4.45 -42.20 11.26
CA TRP A 39 -3.95 -40.91 11.71
C TRP A 39 -5.02 -39.80 11.76
N THR A 40 -5.03 -39.04 12.85
CA THR A 40 -5.79 -37.78 12.96
C THR A 40 -4.85 -36.60 12.70
N VAL A 41 -4.93 -36.00 11.51
CA VAL A 41 -4.10 -34.84 11.11
C VAL A 41 -4.98 -33.75 10.49
N SER A 42 -4.79 -32.49 10.92
CA SER A 42 -5.48 -31.34 10.33
C SER A 42 -4.69 -30.73 9.16
N GLU A 43 -5.39 -30.13 8.19
CA GLU A 43 -4.73 -29.44 7.06
C GLU A 43 -3.81 -28.32 7.54
N LYS A 44 -4.17 -27.63 8.64
CA LYS A 44 -3.35 -26.59 9.27
C LYS A 44 -2.00 -27.14 9.74
N ARG A 45 -1.96 -28.37 10.27
CA ARG A 45 -0.73 -29.03 10.73
C ARG A 45 0.16 -29.44 9.54
N VAL A 46 -0.45 -29.94 8.46
CA VAL A 46 0.26 -30.22 7.19
C VAL A 46 0.90 -28.95 6.61
N ARG A 47 0.14 -27.85 6.58
CA ARG A 47 0.62 -26.54 6.11
C ARG A 47 1.80 -26.01 6.93
N LYS A 48 1.77 -26.20 8.25
CA LYS A 48 2.87 -25.81 9.16
C LYS A 48 4.17 -26.57 8.89
N LEU A 49 4.07 -27.86 8.56
CA LEU A 49 5.21 -28.76 8.37
C LEU A 49 5.80 -28.72 6.95
N LEU A 50 4.97 -28.44 5.94
CA LEU A 50 5.43 -28.25 4.56
C LEU A 50 5.96 -26.84 4.26
N ALA A 51 5.89 -25.92 5.22
CA ALA A 51 6.53 -24.62 5.10
C ALA A 51 8.07 -24.78 5.06
N PRO A 52 8.80 -24.09 4.16
CA PRO A 52 10.25 -24.21 4.07
C PRO A 52 10.91 -23.89 5.42
N LYS A 53 11.81 -24.75 5.91
CA LYS A 53 12.54 -24.54 7.17
C LYS A 53 13.46 -23.32 7.11
N ASP A 54 14.05 -23.01 5.95
CA ASP A 54 14.88 -21.82 5.73
C ASP A 54 14.10 -20.50 5.65
N ALA A 55 12.77 -20.55 5.57
CA ALA A 55 11.91 -19.35 5.49
C ALA A 55 11.46 -18.84 6.88
N LYS A 56 11.79 -19.54 7.97
CA LYS A 56 11.39 -19.12 9.32
C LYS A 56 12.34 -18.11 9.97
N ASP A 57 13.62 -18.08 9.57
CA ASP A 57 14.64 -17.25 10.21
C ASP A 57 15.04 -16.00 9.40
N ALA A 58 14.64 -15.90 8.13
CA ALA A 58 14.83 -14.67 7.37
C ALA A 58 13.71 -13.67 7.74
N ALA A 59 14.09 -12.56 8.37
CA ALA A 59 13.17 -11.47 8.69
C ALA A 59 12.44 -11.00 7.41
N PRO A 60 11.10 -10.87 7.43
CA PRO A 60 10.31 -10.57 6.24
C PRO A 60 10.59 -9.16 5.72
N HIS A 61 11.17 -9.05 4.53
CA HIS A 61 11.51 -7.76 3.91
C HIS A 61 10.43 -7.32 2.90
N PRO A 62 10.32 -6.00 2.63
CA PRO A 62 9.45 -5.50 1.58
C PRO A 62 9.80 -6.09 0.21
N THR A 63 8.77 -6.37 -0.57
CA THR A 63 8.91 -6.86 -1.95
C THR A 63 8.17 -5.93 -2.90
N SER A 64 8.70 -5.75 -4.11
CA SER A 64 8.06 -4.97 -5.17
C SER A 64 8.24 -5.67 -6.52
N GLN A 65 7.36 -5.35 -7.48
CA GLN A 65 7.41 -5.90 -8.83
C GLN A 65 7.68 -4.79 -9.85
N LEU A 66 8.24 -5.15 -10.99
CA LEU A 66 8.30 -4.23 -12.13
C LEU A 66 6.87 -3.94 -12.61
N VAL A 67 6.61 -2.67 -12.94
CA VAL A 67 5.36 -2.28 -13.58
C VAL A 67 5.50 -2.59 -15.07
N GLU A 68 4.80 -3.63 -15.52
CA GLU A 68 4.83 -4.06 -16.92
C GLU A 68 4.35 -2.94 -17.84
N GLY A 69 5.10 -2.67 -18.92
CA GLY A 69 4.78 -1.61 -19.87
C GLY A 69 4.98 -0.17 -19.35
N LEU A 70 5.68 0.03 -18.23
CA LEU A 70 5.93 1.36 -17.68
C LEU A 70 6.75 2.23 -18.65
N ASN A 71 6.09 3.22 -19.26
CA ASN A 71 6.75 4.25 -20.04
C ASN A 71 7.33 5.35 -19.13
N VAL A 72 8.59 5.22 -18.73
CA VAL A 72 9.28 6.22 -17.89
C VAL A 72 9.43 7.57 -18.61
N ALA A 73 9.59 7.55 -19.94
CA ALA A 73 9.80 8.74 -20.74
C ALA A 73 8.59 9.71 -20.74
N GLN A 74 7.40 9.26 -20.29
CA GLN A 74 6.26 10.16 -20.10
C GLN A 74 6.50 11.22 -19.01
N TRP A 75 7.40 10.94 -18.06
CA TRP A 75 7.80 11.88 -17.01
C TRP A 75 9.16 12.50 -17.31
N THR A 76 10.13 11.66 -17.68
CA THR A 76 11.49 12.12 -17.96
C THR A 76 12.30 11.06 -18.73
N PRO A 77 13.13 11.47 -19.72
CA PRO A 77 14.09 10.57 -20.35
C PRO A 77 15.38 10.38 -19.53
N ARG A 78 15.52 11.11 -18.41
CA ARG A 78 16.77 11.18 -17.62
C ARG A 78 16.95 10.05 -16.61
N VAL A 79 15.96 9.16 -16.47
CA VAL A 79 16.02 8.04 -15.54
C VAL A 79 15.54 6.74 -16.17
N ALA A 80 15.97 5.61 -15.61
CA ALA A 80 15.49 4.29 -15.97
C ALA A 80 15.29 3.42 -14.72
N VAL A 81 14.37 2.47 -14.79
CA VAL A 81 14.18 1.46 -13.72
C VAL A 81 15.28 0.41 -13.82
N ARG A 82 15.91 0.09 -12.69
CA ARG A 82 16.88 -1.01 -12.54
C ARG A 82 16.44 -1.93 -11.41
N VAL A 83 16.51 -3.24 -11.61
CA VAL A 83 16.42 -4.24 -10.53
C VAL A 83 17.82 -4.50 -10.00
N PHE A 84 18.01 -4.38 -8.69
CA PHE A 84 19.31 -4.53 -8.05
C PHE A 84 19.50 -5.95 -7.55
N ASP A 85 18.68 -6.36 -6.58
CA ASP A 85 18.70 -7.69 -5.99
C ASP A 85 17.36 -7.99 -5.30
N LYS A 86 17.23 -9.17 -4.69
CA LYS A 86 15.98 -9.60 -4.03
C LYS A 86 15.64 -8.77 -2.78
N LYS A 87 16.63 -8.23 -2.07
CA LYS A 87 16.48 -7.50 -0.81
C LYS A 87 16.22 -6.01 -1.05
N LYS A 88 16.97 -5.39 -1.96
CA LYS A 88 16.80 -3.98 -2.36
C LYS A 88 15.67 -3.77 -3.36
N GLY A 89 15.39 -4.78 -4.18
CA GLY A 89 14.34 -4.73 -5.19
C GLY A 89 14.70 -3.82 -6.36
N LYS A 90 13.70 -3.06 -6.83
CA LYS A 90 13.84 -2.11 -7.94
C LYS A 90 14.27 -0.73 -7.44
N GLY A 91 14.92 0.03 -8.31
CA GLY A 91 15.34 1.40 -8.06
C GLY A 91 15.32 2.24 -9.34
N LEU A 92 15.59 3.54 -9.23
CA LEU A 92 15.82 4.43 -10.39
C LEU A 92 17.29 4.77 -10.53
N ILE A 93 17.79 4.76 -11.76
CA ILE A 93 19.14 5.23 -12.09
C ILE A 93 19.08 6.40 -13.05
N ALA A 94 20.06 7.30 -12.96
CA ALA A 94 20.24 8.35 -13.94
C ALA A 94 20.75 7.75 -15.27
N THR A 95 20.14 8.13 -16.39
CA THR A 95 20.62 7.79 -17.74
C THR A 95 21.49 8.88 -18.34
N HIS A 96 21.46 10.08 -17.75
CA HIS A 96 22.20 11.27 -18.17
C HIS A 96 22.82 11.97 -16.96
N LYS A 97 23.73 12.92 -17.19
CA LYS A 97 24.19 13.82 -16.13
C LYS A 97 23.05 14.76 -15.72
N ILE A 98 22.82 14.87 -14.41
CA ILE A 98 21.81 15.75 -13.82
C ILE A 98 22.55 16.71 -12.86
N ALA A 99 22.35 18.01 -13.03
CA ALA A 99 23.03 19.00 -12.19
C ALA A 99 22.31 19.21 -10.84
N ALA A 100 23.05 19.60 -9.80
CA ALA A 100 22.47 19.99 -8.53
C ALA A 100 21.40 21.09 -8.71
N GLY A 101 20.26 20.93 -8.03
CA GLY A 101 19.12 21.85 -8.12
C GLY A 101 18.20 21.65 -9.33
N GLU A 102 18.58 20.81 -10.30
CA GLU A 102 17.77 20.52 -11.48
C GLU A 102 16.49 19.76 -11.11
N THR A 103 15.37 20.12 -11.74
CA THR A 103 14.13 19.32 -11.68
C THR A 103 14.24 18.14 -12.63
N ILE A 104 14.16 16.93 -12.08
CA ILE A 104 14.29 15.68 -12.85
C ILE A 104 12.96 15.31 -13.51
N TRP A 105 11.85 15.37 -12.76
CA TRP A 105 10.49 15.23 -13.28
C TRP A 105 9.43 15.85 -12.35
N LEU A 106 8.21 15.98 -12.88
CA LEU A 106 7.00 16.25 -12.11
C LEU A 106 6.04 15.07 -12.28
N GLU A 107 5.28 14.73 -11.25
CA GLU A 107 4.36 13.59 -11.30
C GLU A 107 3.04 13.93 -10.62
N ASP A 108 1.94 13.68 -11.35
CA ASP A 108 0.59 13.68 -10.79
C ASP A 108 0.32 12.33 -10.11
N PRO A 109 -0.42 12.31 -9.00
CA PRO A 109 -0.63 11.11 -8.21
C PRO A 109 -1.53 10.10 -8.94
N PHE A 110 -1.20 8.83 -8.78
CA PHE A 110 -2.01 7.69 -9.19
C PHE A 110 -3.32 7.66 -8.39
N ILE A 111 -3.26 7.81 -7.07
CA ILE A 111 -4.42 8.10 -6.22
C ILE A 111 -4.03 9.13 -5.17
N ILE A 112 -5.04 9.74 -4.56
CA ILE A 112 -4.86 10.72 -3.49
C ILE A 112 -5.71 10.28 -2.29
N ALA A 113 -5.04 10.17 -1.15
CA ALA A 113 -5.57 9.92 0.17
C ALA A 113 -5.12 11.08 1.08
N PRO A 114 -5.83 12.22 1.02
CA PRO A 114 -5.35 13.46 1.61
C PRO A 114 -5.23 13.37 3.13
N GLU A 115 -4.35 14.19 3.68
CA GLU A 115 -4.26 14.45 5.13
C GLU A 115 -5.63 14.88 5.69
N TRP A 116 -5.89 14.59 6.96
CA TRP A 116 -7.21 14.76 7.56
C TRP A 116 -7.76 16.19 7.46
N GLU A 117 -6.91 17.21 7.64
CA GLU A 117 -7.33 18.60 7.49
C GLU A 117 -7.82 18.90 6.07
N ILE A 118 -7.12 18.38 5.05
CA ILE A 118 -7.50 18.52 3.64
C ILE A 118 -8.74 17.67 3.33
N TYR A 119 -8.82 16.45 3.87
CA TYR A 119 -9.97 15.58 3.74
C TYR A 119 -11.24 16.27 4.25
N ASP A 120 -11.20 16.87 5.43
CA ASP A 120 -12.33 17.58 6.03
C ASP A 120 -12.74 18.78 5.16
N LYS A 121 -11.76 19.54 4.63
CA LYS A 121 -12.04 20.62 3.66
C LYS A 121 -12.63 20.10 2.35
N GLN A 122 -12.23 18.93 1.85
CA GLN A 122 -12.87 18.31 0.68
C GLN A 122 -14.31 17.91 0.97
N ARG A 123 -14.59 17.35 2.15
CA ARG A 123 -15.97 16.99 2.58
C ARG A 123 -16.86 18.23 2.71
N ALA A 124 -16.30 19.36 3.14
CA ALA A 124 -16.99 20.64 3.20
C ALA A 124 -17.10 21.37 1.84
N GLY A 125 -16.55 20.81 0.75
CA GLY A 125 -16.52 21.48 -0.56
C GLY A 125 -15.60 22.71 -0.62
N ALA A 126 -14.68 22.85 0.34
CA ALA A 126 -13.69 23.91 0.46
C ALA A 126 -12.34 23.58 -0.20
N ALA A 127 -12.13 22.32 -0.59
CA ALA A 127 -10.97 21.87 -1.35
C ALA A 127 -11.40 20.98 -2.52
N CYS A 128 -10.56 20.92 -3.56
CA CYS A 128 -10.77 20.04 -4.70
C CYS A 128 -10.71 18.58 -4.27
N ALA A 129 -11.78 17.83 -4.53
CA ALA A 129 -11.89 16.41 -4.22
C ALA A 129 -10.93 15.52 -5.04
N LEU A 130 -10.27 16.08 -6.06
CA LEU A 130 -9.16 15.44 -6.77
C LEU A 130 -7.83 16.03 -6.29
N CYS A 131 -7.38 17.16 -6.85
CA CYS A 131 -6.01 17.66 -6.70
C CYS A 131 -5.68 18.38 -5.37
N THR A 132 -6.55 18.22 -4.36
CA THR A 132 -6.42 18.77 -2.99
C THR A 132 -6.30 20.28 -2.84
N THR A 133 -6.27 21.03 -3.95
CA THR A 133 -6.21 22.49 -3.98
C THR A 133 -7.33 23.12 -3.16
N LEU A 134 -6.94 23.96 -2.20
CA LEU A 134 -7.86 24.79 -1.43
C LEU A 134 -8.50 25.84 -2.34
N PHE A 135 -9.80 26.03 -2.22
CA PHE A 135 -10.47 27.03 -3.03
C PHE A 135 -10.37 28.41 -2.37
N ALA A 136 -9.72 29.34 -3.06
CA ALA A 136 -9.79 30.77 -2.78
C ALA A 136 -10.85 31.41 -3.71
N GLY A 137 -11.71 32.28 -3.17
CA GLY A 137 -12.70 33.05 -3.96
C GLY A 137 -14.10 32.41 -4.12
N PRO A 138 -15.01 33.05 -4.87
CA PRO A 138 -16.44 32.71 -4.93
C PRO A 138 -16.70 31.32 -5.56
N ALA A 139 -17.76 30.65 -5.09
CA ALA A 139 -18.02 29.24 -5.38
C ALA A 139 -18.54 28.93 -6.80
N ASN A 140 -18.91 29.95 -7.57
CA ASN A 140 -19.63 29.86 -8.84
C ASN A 140 -18.79 29.37 -10.05
N VAL A 141 -17.45 29.29 -9.93
CA VAL A 141 -16.57 28.82 -11.02
C VAL A 141 -16.22 27.33 -10.88
N ARG A 142 -16.72 26.65 -9.84
CA ARG A 142 -16.29 25.30 -9.47
C ARG A 142 -17.19 24.25 -10.13
N ALA A 143 -16.57 23.20 -10.67
CA ALA A 143 -17.34 22.02 -11.09
C ALA A 143 -17.74 21.23 -9.84
N ARG A 144 -18.95 20.65 -9.84
CA ARG A 144 -19.49 19.88 -8.71
C ARG A 144 -19.95 18.49 -9.15
N CYS A 145 -19.95 17.56 -8.21
CA CYS A 145 -20.70 16.33 -8.37
C CYS A 145 -22.21 16.65 -8.36
N ALA A 146 -22.99 15.92 -9.15
CA ALA A 146 -24.44 16.09 -9.19
C ALA A 146 -25.14 15.50 -7.95
N TYR A 147 -24.46 14.63 -7.21
CA TYR A 147 -25.08 13.80 -6.17
C TYR A 147 -24.56 14.05 -4.76
N CYS A 148 -23.37 14.65 -4.62
CA CYS A 148 -22.76 14.89 -3.32
C CYS A 148 -22.02 16.23 -3.25
N PRO A 149 -21.62 16.69 -2.06
CA PRO A 149 -20.93 17.98 -1.88
C PRO A 149 -19.54 18.09 -2.53
N ALA A 150 -19.02 17.04 -3.17
CA ALA A 150 -17.70 17.06 -3.80
C ALA A 150 -17.60 18.16 -4.86
N ALA A 151 -16.59 19.01 -4.70
CA ALA A 151 -16.28 20.10 -5.61
C ALA A 151 -14.89 19.92 -6.23
N PHE A 152 -14.71 20.46 -7.42
CA PHE A 152 -13.52 20.32 -8.24
C PHE A 152 -13.12 21.68 -8.81
N CYS A 153 -11.82 21.89 -9.01
CA CYS A 153 -11.30 23.15 -9.58
C CYS A 153 -11.97 23.52 -10.91
N ASN A 154 -12.24 22.52 -11.75
CA ASN A 154 -12.82 22.67 -13.08
C ASN A 154 -13.35 21.32 -13.60
N ALA A 155 -13.91 21.33 -14.82
CA ALA A 155 -14.44 20.13 -15.48
C ALA A 155 -13.38 19.03 -15.68
N LEU A 156 -12.09 19.39 -15.88
CA LEU A 156 -11.01 18.42 -16.03
C LEU A 156 -10.75 17.67 -14.73
N CYS A 157 -10.72 18.35 -13.58
CA CYS A 157 -10.60 17.70 -12.28
C CYS A 157 -11.80 16.80 -11.99
N ARG A 158 -13.03 17.23 -12.31
CA ARG A 158 -14.22 16.39 -12.18
C ARG A 158 -14.10 15.13 -13.03
N LYS A 159 -13.71 15.27 -14.30
CA LYS A 159 -13.57 14.14 -15.23
C LYS A 159 -12.50 13.15 -14.76
N ARG A 160 -11.34 13.64 -14.31
CA ARG A 160 -10.26 12.79 -13.78
C ARG A 160 -10.67 12.07 -12.49
N ALA A 161 -11.53 12.67 -11.67
CA ALA A 161 -12.04 12.05 -10.45
C ALA A 161 -12.98 10.87 -10.70
N GLU A 162 -13.55 10.73 -11.91
CA GLU A 162 -14.38 9.55 -12.26
C GLU A 162 -13.64 8.22 -12.08
N LYS A 163 -12.29 8.24 -12.04
CA LYS A 163 -11.48 7.05 -11.77
C LYS A 163 -11.68 6.47 -10.36
N THR A 164 -12.15 7.24 -9.39
CA THR A 164 -12.40 6.75 -8.02
C THR A 164 -13.75 7.15 -7.47
N HIS A 165 -14.30 8.29 -7.91
CA HIS A 165 -15.37 8.98 -7.23
C HIS A 165 -16.68 8.21 -7.16
N ALA A 166 -17.12 7.54 -8.23
CA ALA A 166 -18.47 6.95 -8.30
C ALA A 166 -18.71 5.94 -7.16
N VAL A 167 -17.78 5.00 -6.95
CA VAL A 167 -17.88 4.00 -5.87
C VAL A 167 -17.55 4.56 -4.48
N LEU A 168 -17.04 5.79 -4.38
CA LEU A 168 -16.79 6.51 -3.12
C LEU A 168 -17.79 7.64 -2.90
N CYS A 169 -18.78 7.79 -3.79
CA CYS A 169 -19.73 8.88 -3.73
C CYS A 169 -20.78 8.56 -2.65
N PRO A 170 -20.97 9.42 -1.64
CA PRO A 170 -21.91 9.17 -0.54
C PRO A 170 -23.33 8.81 -1.00
N ALA A 171 -23.77 9.44 -2.09
CA ALA A 171 -25.11 9.29 -2.62
C ALA A 171 -25.25 8.10 -3.59
N GLN A 172 -24.15 7.55 -4.10
CA GLN A 172 -24.18 6.39 -5.00
C GLN A 172 -23.76 5.10 -4.30
N ASN A 173 -22.91 5.20 -3.27
CA ASN A 173 -22.46 4.10 -2.44
C ASN A 173 -22.51 4.47 -0.95
N PRO A 174 -23.69 4.41 -0.30
CA PRO A 174 -23.82 4.73 1.13
C PRO A 174 -22.92 3.87 2.03
N ALA A 175 -22.62 2.62 1.65
CA ALA A 175 -21.73 1.74 2.42
C ALA A 175 -20.28 2.26 2.43
N SER A 176 -19.82 2.91 1.36
CA SER A 176 -18.51 3.57 1.35
C SER A 176 -18.42 4.69 2.38
N MET A 177 -19.53 5.35 2.73
CA MET A 177 -19.55 6.40 3.75
C MET A 177 -19.45 5.87 5.15
N GLU A 178 -20.04 4.71 5.45
CA GLU A 178 -19.87 4.04 6.74
C GLU A 178 -18.38 3.76 6.98
N LEU A 179 -17.72 3.15 5.99
CA LEU A 179 -16.28 2.91 6.01
C LEU A 179 -15.48 4.21 6.16
N MET A 180 -15.74 5.22 5.34
CA MET A 180 -14.97 6.47 5.37
C MET A 180 -15.16 7.28 6.65
N ARG A 181 -16.35 7.23 7.27
CA ARG A 181 -16.55 7.81 8.61
C ARG A 181 -15.74 7.08 9.66
N TRP A 182 -15.79 5.74 9.66
CA TRP A 182 -15.01 4.93 10.59
C TRP A 182 -13.51 5.21 10.43
N VAL A 183 -13.02 5.23 9.18
CA VAL A 183 -11.63 5.54 8.82
C VAL A 183 -11.22 6.93 9.31
N ARG A 184 -12.09 7.93 9.19
CA ARG A 184 -11.84 9.29 9.70
C ARG A 184 -11.83 9.36 11.23
N THR A 185 -12.75 8.68 11.92
CA THR A 185 -12.85 8.68 13.39
C THR A 185 -11.62 8.04 14.04
N HIS A 186 -11.04 7.02 13.41
CA HIS A 186 -9.85 6.32 13.88
C HIS A 186 -8.57 6.85 13.25
N GLU A 187 -8.66 7.94 12.46
CA GLU A 187 -7.54 8.54 11.72
C GLU A 187 -6.67 7.53 10.97
N TRP A 188 -7.33 6.53 10.36
CA TRP A 188 -6.67 5.36 9.83
C TRP A 188 -6.13 5.54 8.41
N MET A 189 -4.93 5.05 8.13
CA MET A 189 -4.27 5.18 6.81
C MET A 189 -4.90 4.36 5.67
N ALA A 190 -5.97 3.62 5.94
CA ALA A 190 -6.65 2.84 4.90
C ALA A 190 -7.31 3.69 3.81
N THR A 191 -7.37 5.01 3.94
CA THR A 191 -7.86 5.93 2.90
C THR A 191 -7.18 5.68 1.54
N ALA A 192 -5.87 5.41 1.52
CA ALA A 192 -5.15 5.08 0.30
C ALA A 192 -5.57 3.72 -0.29
N LEU A 193 -5.84 2.73 0.56
CA LEU A 193 -6.31 1.41 0.13
C LEU A 193 -7.71 1.55 -0.47
N VAL A 194 -8.59 2.29 0.19
CA VAL A 194 -9.95 2.59 -0.28
C VAL A 194 -9.93 3.26 -1.66
N GLN A 195 -9.05 4.26 -1.87
CA GLN A 195 -8.90 4.94 -3.15
C GLN A 195 -8.34 4.02 -4.24
N CYS A 196 -7.34 3.19 -3.91
CA CYS A 196 -6.80 2.17 -4.82
C CYS A 196 -7.89 1.16 -5.24
N THR A 197 -8.64 0.63 -4.28
CA THR A 197 -9.70 -0.35 -4.54
C THR A 197 -10.79 0.26 -5.42
N ALA A 198 -11.22 1.48 -5.10
CA ALA A 198 -12.17 2.21 -5.93
C ALA A 198 -11.69 2.35 -7.38
N ARG A 199 -10.41 2.68 -7.56
CA ARG A 199 -9.79 2.78 -8.87
C ARG A 199 -9.80 1.47 -9.63
N ILE A 200 -9.41 0.37 -8.99
CA ILE A 200 -9.38 -0.96 -9.65
C ILE A 200 -10.78 -1.42 -10.03
N LEU A 201 -11.78 -1.23 -9.17
CA LEU A 201 -13.17 -1.61 -9.45
C LEU A 201 -13.75 -0.81 -10.63
N LEU A 202 -13.48 0.49 -10.71
CA LEU A 202 -13.89 1.32 -11.84
C LEU A 202 -13.09 1.01 -13.11
N ALA A 203 -11.80 0.68 -13.00
CA ALA A 203 -11.00 0.23 -14.14
C ALA A 203 -11.46 -1.13 -14.69
N ASN A 204 -12.13 -1.97 -13.88
CA ASN A 204 -12.77 -3.22 -14.34
C ASN A 204 -14.02 -2.96 -15.19
N THR A 205 -14.63 -1.77 -15.10
CA THR A 205 -15.78 -1.41 -15.95
C THR A 205 -15.38 -0.69 -17.22
N ALA A 206 -14.31 0.12 -17.17
CA ALA A 206 -13.75 0.80 -18.32
C ALA A 206 -12.91 -0.15 -19.19
N SER A 207 -13.17 -0.18 -20.49
CA SER A 207 -12.42 -1.04 -21.42
C SER A 207 -10.92 -0.72 -21.41
N GLY A 208 -10.09 -1.73 -21.10
CA GLY A 208 -8.65 -1.71 -21.36
C GLY A 208 -7.74 -1.08 -20.29
N THR A 209 -8.27 -0.55 -19.18
CA THR A 209 -7.44 0.11 -18.15
C THR A 209 -7.09 -0.75 -16.94
N LEU A 210 -7.85 -1.82 -16.67
CA LEU A 210 -7.65 -2.68 -15.49
C LEU A 210 -6.23 -3.20 -15.35
N ASN A 211 -5.67 -3.79 -16.42
CA ASN A 211 -4.34 -4.39 -16.37
C ASN A 211 -3.24 -3.35 -16.10
N ALA A 212 -3.35 -2.16 -16.69
CA ALA A 212 -2.39 -1.08 -16.49
C ALA A 212 -2.44 -0.54 -15.05
N ASP A 213 -3.64 -0.25 -14.54
CA ASP A 213 -3.80 0.22 -13.16
C ASP A 213 -3.40 -0.85 -12.14
N TRP A 214 -3.71 -2.13 -12.42
CA TRP A 214 -3.30 -3.25 -11.58
C TRP A 214 -1.78 -3.48 -11.58
N ALA A 215 -1.12 -3.32 -12.74
CA ALA A 215 0.34 -3.40 -12.83
C ALA A 215 1.00 -2.33 -11.95
N VAL A 216 0.46 -1.12 -11.89
CA VAL A 216 0.92 -0.07 -10.97
C VAL A 216 0.74 -0.50 -9.51
N VAL A 217 -0.45 -0.97 -9.13
CA VAL A 217 -0.74 -1.39 -7.75
C VAL A 217 0.16 -2.54 -7.28
N ARG A 218 0.40 -3.55 -8.14
CA ARG A 218 1.34 -4.64 -7.82
C ARG A 218 2.80 -4.20 -7.80
N GLY A 219 3.11 -3.10 -8.49
CA GLY A 219 4.44 -2.53 -8.50
C GLY A 219 4.85 -1.86 -7.18
N PHE A 220 3.91 -1.42 -6.36
CA PHE A 220 4.23 -0.79 -5.09
C PHE A 220 4.90 -1.75 -4.09
N ALA A 221 5.83 -1.22 -3.30
CA ALA A 221 6.51 -1.98 -2.25
C ALA A 221 5.47 -2.53 -1.25
N THR A 222 5.59 -3.79 -0.87
CA THR A 222 4.59 -4.47 -0.04
C THR A 222 5.28 -5.26 1.06
N LEU A 223 4.86 -5.01 2.30
CA LEU A 223 5.13 -5.81 3.49
C LEU A 223 3.82 -5.84 4.29
N GLY A 224 3.30 -7.03 4.61
CA GLY A 224 1.98 -7.13 5.27
C GLY A 224 1.98 -6.54 6.68
N MET A 225 0.80 -6.11 7.17
CA MET A 225 0.70 -5.52 8.51
C MET A 225 1.20 -6.44 9.64
N GLU A 226 0.95 -7.75 9.55
CA GLU A 226 1.49 -8.73 10.52
C GLU A 226 3.02 -8.81 10.47
N ASP A 227 3.64 -8.69 9.30
CA ASP A 227 5.10 -8.69 9.17
C ASP A 227 5.69 -7.37 9.67
N ARG A 228 5.05 -6.23 9.36
CA ARG A 228 5.43 -4.91 9.86
C ARG A 228 5.38 -4.84 11.39
N ALA A 229 4.37 -5.45 12.01
CA ALA A 229 4.24 -5.50 13.46
C ALA A 229 5.44 -6.18 14.15
N ARG A 230 6.12 -7.13 13.47
CA ARG A 230 7.34 -7.78 14.02
C ARG A 230 8.52 -6.82 14.18
N TYR A 231 8.51 -5.70 13.46
CA TYR A 231 9.55 -4.68 13.54
C TYR A 231 9.20 -3.53 14.49
N SER A 232 7.93 -3.42 14.92
CA SER A 232 7.51 -2.42 15.88
C SER A 232 7.74 -2.96 17.29
N PHE A 233 8.83 -2.54 17.94
CA PHE A 233 9.30 -3.09 19.21
C PHE A 233 8.46 -2.77 20.46
N ARG A 234 7.23 -2.24 20.32
CA ARG A 234 6.56 -1.57 21.47
C ARG A 234 5.10 -1.96 21.75
N SER A 235 4.36 -2.56 20.81
CA SER A 235 2.97 -2.96 21.08
C SER A 235 2.49 -4.12 20.19
N GLU A 236 1.57 -4.93 20.73
CA GLU A 236 0.84 -5.91 19.90
C GLU A 236 -0.05 -5.17 18.88
N PRO A 237 -0.14 -5.66 17.64
CA PRO A 237 -1.02 -5.05 16.65
C PRO A 237 -2.50 -5.23 17.03
N ASP A 238 -3.29 -4.18 16.85
CA ASP A 238 -4.74 -4.21 17.07
C ASP A 238 -5.48 -4.95 15.93
N ARG A 239 -5.44 -6.27 16.02
CA ARG A 239 -6.11 -7.18 15.08
C ARG A 239 -7.62 -7.06 15.12
N ALA A 240 -8.22 -6.57 16.22
CA ALA A 240 -9.66 -6.40 16.31
C ALA A 240 -10.11 -5.23 15.42
N THR A 241 -9.38 -4.12 15.48
CA THR A 241 -9.57 -2.96 14.60
C THR A 241 -9.39 -3.34 13.14
N TRP A 242 -8.38 -4.13 12.77
CA TRP A 242 -8.19 -4.59 11.40
C TRP A 242 -9.37 -5.44 10.88
N LYS A 243 -9.91 -6.35 11.70
CA LYS A 243 -11.08 -7.17 11.33
C LYS A 243 -12.33 -6.32 11.12
N ASN A 244 -12.61 -5.41 12.04
CA ASN A 244 -13.77 -4.51 11.92
C ASN A 244 -13.67 -3.67 10.63
N ALA A 245 -12.50 -3.08 10.38
CA ALA A 245 -12.30 -2.28 9.19
C ALA A 245 -12.39 -3.10 7.89
N PHE A 246 -11.94 -4.36 7.91
CA PHE A 246 -12.10 -5.28 6.79
C PHE A 246 -13.58 -5.60 6.49
N GLU A 247 -14.40 -5.81 7.52
CA GLU A 247 -15.84 -6.03 7.34
C GLU A 247 -16.52 -4.82 6.68
N LEU A 248 -16.21 -3.61 7.15
CA LEU A 248 -16.69 -2.35 6.55
C LEU A 248 -16.19 -2.20 5.11
N TYR A 249 -14.92 -2.51 4.87
CA TYR A 249 -14.30 -2.46 3.55
C TYR A 249 -14.96 -3.42 2.56
N ARG A 250 -15.24 -4.66 2.97
CA ARG A 250 -15.98 -5.62 2.15
C ARG A 250 -17.41 -5.18 1.90
N ARG A 251 -18.12 -4.66 2.90
CA ARG A 251 -19.47 -4.13 2.72
C ARG A 251 -19.51 -2.98 1.70
N ALA A 252 -18.49 -2.13 1.70
CA ALA A 252 -18.39 -1.01 0.78
C ALA A 252 -18.09 -1.43 -0.68
N PHE A 253 -17.37 -2.53 -0.90
CA PHE A 253 -16.73 -2.81 -2.20
C PHE A 253 -16.89 -4.23 -2.75
N HIS A 254 -17.33 -5.21 -1.95
CA HIS A 254 -17.38 -6.62 -2.35
C HIS A 254 -18.82 -7.12 -2.42
N ARG A 255 -19.36 -7.21 -3.64
CA ARG A 255 -20.61 -7.93 -4.00
C ARG A 255 -21.68 -7.91 -2.89
N PRO A 256 -22.31 -6.74 -2.65
CA PRO A 256 -23.31 -6.63 -1.58
C PRO A 256 -24.41 -7.68 -1.77
N GLN A 257 -24.77 -8.41 -0.71
CA GLN A 257 -25.82 -9.41 -0.78
C GLN A 257 -27.15 -8.74 -1.16
N ARG A 258 -27.93 -9.37 -2.04
CA ARG A 258 -29.17 -8.78 -2.57
C ARG A 258 -30.18 -8.49 -1.46
N GLU A 259 -30.20 -9.33 -0.44
CA GLU A 259 -31.06 -9.24 0.74
C GLU A 259 -30.64 -8.10 1.68
N ALA A 260 -29.37 -7.71 1.66
CA ALA A 260 -28.81 -6.62 2.45
C ALA A 260 -28.96 -5.25 1.75
N LEU A 261 -29.30 -5.22 0.47
CA LEU A 261 -29.55 -3.98 -0.26
C LEU A 261 -30.95 -3.43 0.10
N PRO A 262 -31.08 -2.09 0.27
CA PRO A 262 -32.38 -1.46 0.43
C PRO A 262 -33.34 -1.83 -0.70
N LYS A 263 -34.63 -2.06 -0.37
CA LYS A 263 -35.65 -2.42 -1.37
C LYS A 263 -35.87 -1.31 -2.41
N ASN A 264 -35.62 -0.06 -2.04
CA ASN A 264 -35.84 1.14 -2.86
C ASN A 264 -34.52 1.82 -3.20
N LEU A 265 -33.63 1.12 -3.93
CA LEU A 265 -32.41 1.74 -4.48
C LEU A 265 -32.76 2.82 -5.50
N THR A 266 -32.06 3.94 -5.43
CA THR A 266 -31.97 4.93 -6.51
C THR A 266 -31.29 4.32 -7.73
N ASP A 267 -31.46 4.95 -8.89
CA ASP A 267 -30.81 4.48 -10.12
C ASP A 267 -29.28 4.50 -10.03
N GLU A 268 -28.71 5.48 -9.32
CA GLU A 268 -27.27 5.57 -9.13
C GLU A 268 -26.74 4.48 -8.19
N GLU A 269 -27.45 4.17 -7.10
CA GLU A 269 -27.10 3.06 -6.23
C GLU A 269 -27.21 1.71 -6.96
N ARG A 270 -28.23 1.54 -7.81
CA ARG A 270 -28.37 0.34 -8.64
C ARG A 270 -27.19 0.17 -9.61
N LYS A 271 -26.73 1.26 -10.24
CA LYS A 271 -25.54 1.24 -11.12
C LYS A 271 -24.29 0.83 -10.37
N VAL A 272 -24.06 1.35 -9.16
CA VAL A 272 -22.92 0.95 -8.34
C VAL A 272 -23.05 -0.52 -7.91
N ALA A 273 -24.22 -0.98 -7.46
CA ALA A 273 -24.42 -2.38 -7.10
C ALA A 273 -24.08 -3.32 -8.26
N VAL A 274 -24.57 -3.03 -9.47
CA VAL A 274 -24.23 -3.79 -10.68
C VAL A 274 -22.72 -3.78 -10.95
N LEU A 275 -22.07 -2.64 -10.79
CA LEU A 275 -20.61 -2.52 -10.93
C LEU A 275 -19.86 -3.42 -9.94
N LEU A 276 -20.25 -3.40 -8.66
CA LEU A 276 -19.60 -4.19 -7.60
C LEU A 276 -19.84 -5.71 -7.76
N HIS A 277 -20.87 -6.11 -8.49
CA HIS A 277 -21.13 -7.51 -8.85
C HIS A 277 -20.35 -8.00 -10.08
N ARG A 278 -19.71 -7.11 -10.83
CA ARG A 278 -18.93 -7.50 -12.00
C ARG A 278 -17.75 -8.40 -11.56
N PRO A 279 -17.56 -9.57 -12.18
CA PRO A 279 -16.47 -10.47 -11.79
C PRO A 279 -15.12 -9.79 -12.03
N LEU A 280 -14.20 -10.01 -11.10
CA LEU A 280 -12.79 -9.66 -11.22
C LEU A 280 -12.00 -10.91 -11.57
N PRO A 281 -10.81 -10.78 -12.19
CA PRO A 281 -9.84 -11.87 -12.23
C PRO A 281 -9.56 -12.38 -10.81
N VAL A 282 -9.45 -13.70 -10.65
CA VAL A 282 -9.38 -14.38 -9.34
C VAL A 282 -8.24 -13.84 -8.49
N GLU A 283 -7.09 -13.56 -9.11
CA GLU A 283 -5.91 -13.01 -8.47
C GLU A 283 -6.11 -11.57 -7.98
N ILE A 284 -6.91 -10.76 -8.69
CA ILE A 284 -7.24 -9.39 -8.28
C ILE A 284 -8.26 -9.44 -7.16
N GLU A 285 -9.28 -10.29 -7.28
CA GLU A 285 -10.30 -10.46 -6.25
C GLU A 285 -9.68 -10.90 -4.92
N ALA A 286 -8.81 -11.91 -4.93
CA ALA A 286 -8.09 -12.35 -3.75
C ALA A 286 -7.20 -11.23 -3.18
N ALA A 287 -6.44 -10.53 -4.03
CA ALA A 287 -5.55 -9.46 -3.59
C ALA A 287 -6.27 -8.21 -3.07
N LEU A 288 -7.57 -8.05 -3.36
CA LEU A 288 -8.39 -6.97 -2.80
C LEU A 288 -9.22 -7.39 -1.60
N PHE A 289 -9.72 -8.63 -1.56
CA PHE A 289 -10.79 -9.05 -0.64
C PHE A 289 -10.49 -10.31 0.19
N ASP A 290 -9.33 -10.94 0.06
CA ASP A 290 -8.84 -11.86 1.09
C ASP A 290 -8.31 -11.06 2.29
N TYR A 291 -8.53 -11.55 3.51
CA TYR A 291 -8.13 -10.81 4.72
C TYR A 291 -6.59 -10.71 4.85
N ASP A 292 -5.91 -11.86 4.85
CA ASP A 292 -4.47 -11.92 5.13
C ASP A 292 -3.64 -11.55 3.90
N THR A 293 -3.94 -12.17 2.75
CA THR A 293 -3.16 -12.04 1.52
C THR A 293 -3.58 -10.85 0.66
N GLY A 294 -4.77 -10.30 0.91
CA GLY A 294 -5.30 -9.11 0.24
C GLY A 294 -5.22 -7.87 1.11
N PHE A 295 -6.16 -7.72 2.04
CA PHE A 295 -6.38 -6.51 2.83
C PHE A 295 -5.20 -6.11 3.69
N LEU A 296 -4.65 -7.01 4.52
CA LEU A 296 -3.49 -6.69 5.38
C LEU A 296 -2.22 -6.41 4.57
N ARG A 297 -2.04 -7.05 3.41
CA ARG A 297 -0.96 -6.70 2.47
C ARG A 297 -1.21 -5.37 1.78
N GLY A 298 -2.47 -5.08 1.44
CA GLY A 298 -2.92 -3.81 0.87
C GLY A 298 -2.63 -2.64 1.79
N LEU A 299 -2.98 -2.76 3.08
CA LEU A 299 -2.67 -1.74 4.09
C LEU A 299 -1.16 -1.49 4.19
N GLY A 300 -0.36 -2.55 4.36
CA GLY A 300 1.08 -2.40 4.46
C GLY A 300 1.74 -1.87 3.19
N ARG A 301 1.18 -2.16 2.01
CA ARG A 301 1.56 -1.53 0.75
C ARG A 301 1.28 -0.02 0.76
N MET A 302 0.12 0.40 1.27
CA MET A 302 -0.16 1.84 1.38
C MET A 302 0.81 2.52 2.34
N SER A 303 1.06 1.93 3.52
CA SER A 303 1.99 2.48 4.51
C SER A 303 3.43 2.64 4.00
N LEU A 304 3.87 1.80 3.05
CA LEU A 304 5.21 1.88 2.48
C LEU A 304 5.37 2.87 1.32
N ASN A 305 4.26 3.29 0.67
CA ASN A 305 4.36 4.05 -0.59
C ASN A 305 3.63 5.39 -0.53
N LEU A 306 2.85 5.65 0.53
CA LEU A 306 2.14 6.90 0.70
C LEU A 306 3.13 8.02 1.00
N GLU A 307 3.24 8.95 0.07
CA GLU A 307 4.08 10.12 0.19
C GLU A 307 3.32 11.28 0.85
N ALA A 308 4.05 12.31 1.28
CA ALA A 308 3.48 13.52 1.87
C ALA A 308 2.30 14.09 1.05
N HIS A 309 1.36 14.74 1.74
CA HIS A 309 0.08 15.19 1.19
C HIS A 309 -0.78 14.10 0.55
N GLY A 310 -0.49 12.82 0.83
CA GLY A 310 -1.40 11.70 0.60
C GLY A 310 -1.34 11.08 -0.79
N GLY A 311 -0.29 11.30 -1.56
CA GLY A 311 -0.20 10.79 -2.93
C GLY A 311 0.46 9.41 -3.01
N LEU A 312 -0.08 8.53 -3.86
CA LEU A 312 0.67 7.40 -4.42
C LEU A 312 1.10 7.76 -5.83
N TYR A 313 2.34 7.43 -6.18
CA TYR A 313 2.96 7.88 -7.43
C TYR A 313 3.67 6.70 -8.10
N THR A 314 3.44 6.53 -9.40
CA THR A 314 3.90 5.37 -10.16
C THR A 314 5.42 5.32 -10.30
N LEU A 315 6.06 6.42 -10.70
CA LEU A 315 7.51 6.45 -10.91
C LEU A 315 8.23 6.67 -9.58
N HIS A 316 7.79 7.63 -8.77
CA HIS A 316 8.38 7.92 -7.46
C HIS A 316 8.47 6.71 -6.52
N ALA A 317 7.51 5.77 -6.55
CA ALA A 317 7.57 4.55 -5.74
C ALA A 317 8.73 3.59 -6.07
N HIS A 318 9.57 3.93 -7.07
CA HIS A 318 10.82 3.23 -7.37
C HIS A 318 12.04 3.87 -6.68
N LEU A 319 11.90 4.98 -5.95
CA LEU A 319 13.03 5.62 -5.26
C LEU A 319 13.35 4.90 -3.96
N ASN A 320 14.59 4.43 -3.82
CA ASN A 320 15.08 3.79 -2.60
C ASN A 320 15.56 4.81 -1.56
N HIS A 321 15.74 4.33 -0.34
CA HIS A 321 16.27 5.10 0.78
C HIS A 321 17.81 5.23 0.76
N ALA A 322 18.31 6.43 1.08
CA ALA A 322 19.62 6.63 1.68
C ALA A 322 19.56 7.74 2.75
N CYS A 323 20.30 7.58 3.86
CA CYS A 323 20.40 8.62 4.90
C CYS A 323 21.14 9.89 4.44
N ALA A 324 21.82 9.82 3.30
CA ALA A 324 22.39 10.94 2.55
C ALA A 324 21.80 10.90 1.12
N PRO A 325 20.57 11.41 0.92
CA PRO A 325 19.89 11.33 -0.37
C PRO A 325 20.55 12.26 -1.39
N ASN A 326 20.49 11.91 -2.68
CA ASN A 326 20.92 12.77 -3.77
C ASN A 326 19.73 13.44 -4.49
N VAL A 327 18.50 13.12 -4.10
CA VAL A 327 17.27 13.66 -4.66
C VAL A 327 16.30 14.07 -3.55
N SER A 328 15.49 15.09 -3.82
CA SER A 328 14.42 15.54 -2.94
C SER A 328 13.08 15.59 -3.65
N VAL A 329 12.02 15.26 -2.90
CA VAL A 329 10.63 15.33 -3.36
C VAL A 329 10.01 16.58 -2.74
N ARG A 330 9.35 17.40 -3.57
CA ARG A 330 8.82 18.70 -3.16
C ARG A 330 7.43 18.95 -3.76
N HIS A 331 6.55 19.56 -2.99
CA HIS A 331 5.25 20.02 -3.46
C HIS A 331 5.31 21.51 -3.76
N LEU A 332 5.77 21.88 -4.95
CA LEU A 332 6.04 23.29 -5.28
C LEU A 332 4.78 24.05 -5.77
N ASP A 333 3.77 23.37 -6.30
CA ASP A 333 2.53 24.00 -6.77
C ASP A 333 1.41 23.93 -5.72
N GLN A 334 1.62 24.66 -4.62
CA GLN A 334 0.68 24.73 -3.49
C GLN A 334 -0.69 25.35 -3.86
N ARG A 335 -0.78 26.06 -5.00
CA ARG A 335 -1.99 26.80 -5.39
C ARG A 335 -2.87 26.07 -6.38
N ARG A 336 -2.31 25.22 -7.25
CA ARG A 336 -3.05 24.61 -8.36
C ARG A 336 -2.94 23.10 -8.42
N ALA A 337 -1.94 22.51 -7.76
CA ALA A 337 -1.71 21.08 -7.76
C ALA A 337 -0.94 20.67 -6.49
N LEU A 338 -1.58 20.80 -5.33
CA LEU A 338 -0.96 20.55 -4.03
C LEU A 338 -0.41 19.11 -3.94
N SER A 339 -1.15 18.15 -4.49
CA SER A 339 -0.75 16.75 -4.56
C SER A 339 0.23 16.42 -5.72
N ARG A 340 0.81 17.40 -6.42
CA ARG A 340 1.82 17.12 -7.46
C ARG A 340 3.20 17.18 -6.84
N ILE A 341 3.99 16.15 -7.07
CA ILE A 341 5.40 16.15 -6.67
C ILE A 341 6.29 16.72 -7.76
N THR A 342 7.35 17.39 -7.33
CA THR A 342 8.49 17.81 -8.12
C THR A 342 9.72 17.15 -7.54
N VAL A 343 10.41 16.36 -8.34
CA VAL A 343 11.59 15.62 -7.92
C VAL A 343 12.83 16.35 -8.40
N ARG A 344 13.71 16.76 -7.47
CA ARG A 344 14.88 17.62 -7.74
C ARG A 344 16.17 17.00 -7.25
N ALA A 345 17.24 17.15 -8.02
CA ALA A 345 18.59 16.75 -7.60
C ALA A 345 19.09 17.67 -6.48
N LEU A 346 19.65 17.08 -5.43
CA LEU A 346 20.30 17.79 -4.31
C LEU A 346 21.79 18.02 -4.59
N VAL A 347 22.40 17.15 -5.39
CA VAL A 347 23.81 17.16 -5.78
C VAL A 347 23.92 16.83 -7.26
N ASP A 348 25.10 16.99 -7.85
CA ASP A 348 25.36 16.47 -9.20
C ASP A 348 25.24 14.94 -9.22
N ILE A 349 24.51 14.40 -10.20
CA ILE A 349 24.27 12.97 -10.39
C ILE A 349 24.83 12.54 -11.76
N ALA A 350 25.76 11.60 -11.76
CA ALA A 350 26.34 11.03 -12.96
C ALA A 350 25.47 9.90 -13.55
N PRO A 351 25.56 9.64 -14.87
CA PRO A 351 24.91 8.48 -15.47
C PRO A 351 25.27 7.17 -14.75
N GLY A 352 24.29 6.30 -14.56
CA GLY A 352 24.42 5.01 -13.86
C GLY A 352 24.30 5.08 -12.34
N GLN A 353 24.36 6.27 -11.74
CA GLN A 353 24.11 6.45 -10.30
C GLN A 353 22.63 6.25 -9.99
N GLU A 354 22.36 5.60 -8.85
CA GLU A 354 21.00 5.44 -8.34
C GLU A 354 20.50 6.71 -7.67
N LEU A 355 19.21 6.99 -7.83
CA LEU A 355 18.52 8.09 -7.20
C LEU A 355 17.96 7.61 -5.86
N PHE A 356 18.25 8.36 -4.80
CA PHE A 356 17.83 8.08 -3.44
C PHE A 356 17.08 9.27 -2.85
N ILE A 357 15.99 8.95 -2.14
CA ILE A 357 15.34 9.86 -1.20
C ILE A 357 15.64 9.41 0.23
N THR A 358 15.22 10.19 1.21
CA THR A 358 15.23 9.75 2.62
C THR A 358 13.80 9.43 3.05
N TYR A 359 13.64 8.36 3.82
CA TYR A 359 12.35 7.87 4.33
C TYR A 359 12.13 8.29 5.79
N VAL A 360 13.17 8.84 6.41
CA VAL A 360 13.23 9.28 7.80
C VAL A 360 13.88 10.66 7.83
N ASP A 361 13.76 11.36 8.95
CA ASP A 361 14.41 12.66 9.12
C ASP A 361 15.95 12.50 9.08
N PRO A 362 16.63 13.03 8.05
CA PRO A 362 18.07 12.93 7.93
C PRO A 362 18.83 13.75 8.99
N ALA A 363 18.17 14.67 9.70
CA ALA A 363 18.80 15.47 10.76
C ALA A 363 19.05 14.66 12.04
N THR A 364 18.35 13.54 12.23
CA THR A 364 18.48 12.68 13.42
C THR A 364 19.74 11.81 13.39
N GLY A 365 20.20 11.37 14.57
CA GLY A 365 21.39 10.51 14.74
C GLY A 365 21.20 9.07 14.26
N TYR A 366 22.30 8.32 14.13
CA TYR A 366 22.31 6.95 13.60
C TYR A 366 21.28 6.02 14.23
N GLY A 367 21.24 5.95 15.56
CA GLY A 367 20.32 5.07 16.31
C GLY A 367 18.85 5.41 16.05
N ALA A 368 18.50 6.70 16.08
CA ALA A 368 17.15 7.17 15.78
C ALA A 368 16.72 6.83 14.34
N ARG A 369 17.61 7.03 13.35
CA ARG A 369 17.31 6.67 11.96
C ARG A 369 17.15 5.16 11.78
N ARG A 370 18.01 4.33 12.40
CA ARG A 370 17.87 2.85 12.39
C ARG A 370 16.53 2.41 12.99
N ASN A 371 16.14 3.00 14.12
CA ASN A 371 14.87 2.69 14.77
C ASN A 371 13.67 3.10 13.91
N ALA A 372 13.68 4.30 13.34
CA ALA A 372 12.62 4.77 12.44
C ALA A 372 12.52 3.94 11.14
N LEU A 373 13.65 3.45 10.62
CA LEU A 373 13.68 2.56 9.46
C LEU A 373 13.23 1.13 9.76
N ALA A 374 13.20 0.70 11.02
CA ALA A 374 12.78 -0.66 11.38
C ALA A 374 11.39 -0.98 10.84
N ALA A 375 10.44 -0.03 10.93
CA ALA A 375 9.08 -0.17 10.41
C ALA A 375 9.02 -0.40 8.88
N TRP A 376 10.09 -0.07 8.15
CA TRP A 376 10.21 -0.34 6.72
C TRP A 376 10.70 -1.76 6.41
N GLY A 377 11.08 -2.57 7.40
CA GLY A 377 11.48 -3.96 7.21
C GLY A 377 12.81 -4.16 6.47
N PHE A 378 13.71 -3.16 6.49
CA PHE A 378 15.06 -3.27 5.95
C PHE A 378 16.08 -2.53 6.83
N GLU A 379 17.36 -2.86 6.65
CA GLU A 379 18.48 -2.17 7.29
C GLU A 379 19.23 -1.32 6.27
N CYS A 380 19.42 -0.03 6.55
CA CYS A 380 20.17 0.85 5.67
C CYS A 380 21.68 0.60 5.79
N ALA A 381 22.32 0.33 4.65
CA ALA A 381 23.77 0.18 4.51
C ALA A 381 24.38 1.29 3.65
N CYS A 382 23.79 2.49 3.64
CA CYS A 382 24.34 3.62 2.88
C CYS A 382 25.68 4.09 3.47
N LYS A 383 26.44 4.84 2.67
CA LYS A 383 27.77 5.37 3.07
C LYS A 383 27.75 6.01 4.47
N ARG A 384 26.78 6.89 4.74
CA ARG A 384 26.64 7.57 6.04
C ARG A 384 26.42 6.58 7.20
N CYS A 385 25.58 5.56 7.00
CA CYS A 385 25.37 4.53 8.03
C CYS A 385 26.61 3.68 8.26
N ALA A 386 27.35 3.34 7.19
CA ALA A 386 28.59 2.57 7.29
C ALA A 386 29.71 3.34 8.02
N GLU A 387 29.70 4.67 7.93
CA GLU A 387 30.62 5.54 8.66
C GLU A 387 30.17 5.73 10.12
N GLU A 388 28.89 6.07 10.37
CA GLU A 388 28.38 6.38 11.71
C GLU A 388 28.26 5.16 12.63
N VAL A 389 28.15 3.94 12.09
CA VAL A 389 28.13 2.72 12.93
C VAL A 389 29.46 2.51 13.67
N VAL A 390 30.57 3.01 13.11
CA VAL A 390 31.90 2.91 13.71
C VAL A 390 31.99 3.90 14.87
N GLY A 391 31.85 3.39 16.09
CA GLY A 391 31.87 4.20 17.32
C GLY A 391 30.49 4.51 17.90
N TRP A 392 29.41 4.06 17.26
CA TRP A 392 28.08 4.13 17.85
C TRP A 392 27.97 3.18 19.06
N LYS A 393 27.46 3.69 20.17
CA LYS A 393 27.07 2.91 21.34
C LYS A 393 25.55 2.99 21.49
N PRO A 394 24.86 1.88 21.84
CA PRO A 394 23.45 1.95 22.18
C PRO A 394 23.25 2.91 23.36
N GLU A 395 22.35 3.88 23.21
CA GLU A 395 21.85 4.63 24.36
C GLU A 395 20.97 3.69 25.20
N GLU A 396 21.16 3.68 26.53
CA GLU A 396 20.24 2.98 27.43
C GLU A 396 18.84 3.59 27.29
N ALA A 397 17.84 2.75 27.02
CA ALA A 397 16.48 3.22 26.86
C ALA A 397 16.00 3.84 28.19
N PRO A 398 15.45 5.07 28.20
CA PRO A 398 14.89 5.63 29.42
C PRO A 398 13.77 4.73 29.95
N GLU A 399 13.89 4.30 31.21
CA GLU A 399 12.83 3.57 31.92
C GLU A 399 11.64 4.51 32.18
N GLY A 400 10.55 4.34 31.43
CA GLY A 400 9.25 4.92 31.76
C GLY A 400 8.53 5.69 30.64
N LEU A 401 7.25 5.34 30.46
CA LEU A 401 6.15 6.05 29.75
C LEU A 401 6.53 6.84 28.48
N GLY A 402 7.36 6.23 27.63
CA GLY A 402 7.84 6.82 26.39
C GLY A 402 7.04 6.40 25.15
N ASP A 403 5.90 7.09 24.98
CA ASP A 403 5.25 7.43 23.71
C ASP A 403 4.02 6.62 23.26
N LEU A 404 2.87 6.96 23.87
CA LEU A 404 1.53 6.56 23.43
C LEU A 404 1.27 6.86 21.95
N GLU A 405 1.87 7.92 21.40
CA GLU A 405 1.72 8.34 20.01
C GLU A 405 2.40 7.34 19.07
N SER A 406 3.60 6.86 19.41
CA SER A 406 4.29 5.79 18.67
C SER A 406 3.53 4.45 18.72
N GLU A 407 2.92 4.11 19.85
CA GLU A 407 2.11 2.89 19.99
C GLU A 407 0.79 2.98 19.19
N LEU A 408 0.13 4.14 19.21
CA LEU A 408 -1.03 4.45 18.36
C LEU A 408 -0.65 4.42 16.88
N LYS A 409 0.48 5.04 16.50
CA LYS A 409 0.99 5.02 15.13
C LYS A 409 1.28 3.60 14.64
N ALA A 410 1.90 2.76 15.47
CA ALA A 410 2.18 1.37 15.15
C ALA A 410 0.90 0.51 14.98
N GLY A 411 -0.09 0.66 15.87
CA GLY A 411 -1.37 -0.07 15.78
C GLY A 411 -2.24 0.39 14.60
N LEU A 412 -2.17 1.68 14.25
CA LEU A 412 -2.93 2.30 13.16
C LEU A 412 -2.20 2.29 11.81
N GLY A 413 -0.95 1.82 11.76
CA GLY A 413 -0.14 1.79 10.55
C GLY A 413 0.34 3.17 10.06
N VAL A 414 0.32 4.17 10.94
CA VAL A 414 0.74 5.57 10.74
C VAL A 414 2.26 5.68 10.94
N MET A 415 2.93 6.44 10.06
CA MET A 415 4.31 6.89 10.29
C MET A 415 4.31 8.27 10.95
#